data_AF-A0A9E3BK92-F1
#
_entry.id   AF-A0A9E3BK92-F1
#
_cell.length_a   1.000
_cell.length_b   1.000
_cell.length_c   1.000
_cell.angle_alpha   90.00
_cell.angle_beta   90.00
_cell.angle_gamma   90.00
#
_symmetry.space_group_name_H-M   'P 1'
#
loop_
_entity.id
_entity.type
_entity.pdbx_description
1 polymer ?
#
loop_
_entity_poly.entity_id
_entity_poly.type
_entity_poly.pdbx_seq_one_letter_code
_entity_poly.pdbx_strand_id
1 'polypeptide(L)' 'MQLAFDADVEAFRADFVAFLDEHLPNKAHTFERSQSSSHIPDWARRWQRLLFDHGWLLPGNPPEFG' A
#
# COMPACT_ATOMS: atom_id res chain seq x y z
N MET A 1 1.36 -24.62 15.08
CA MET A 1 1.92 -23.93 13.90
C MET A 1 0.85 -23.97 12.82
N GLN A 2 0.32 -22.82 12.39
CA GLN A 2 -0.67 -22.74 11.32
C GLN A 2 0.06 -22.41 10.02
N LEU A 3 -0.10 -23.26 9.00
CA LEU A 3 0.67 -23.20 7.75
C LEU A 3 -0.03 -22.45 6.63
N ALA A 4 -1.32 -22.13 6.79
CA ALA A 4 -2.14 -21.43 5.80
C ALA A 4 -3.10 -20.45 6.46
N PHE A 5 -3.41 -19.36 5.76
CA PHE A 5 -4.51 -18.47 6.12
C PHE A 5 -5.85 -19.06 5.65
N ASP A 6 -6.95 -18.49 6.13
CA ASP A 6 -8.26 -18.79 5.55
C ASP A 6 -8.35 -18.26 4.09
N ALA A 7 -9.35 -18.75 3.36
CA ALA A 7 -9.51 -18.43 1.95
C ALA A 7 -9.71 -16.94 1.68
N ASP A 8 -10.39 -16.23 2.59
CA ASP A 8 -10.68 -14.81 2.44
C ASP A 8 -9.40 -13.96 2.58
N VAL A 9 -8.54 -14.33 3.53
CA VAL A 9 -7.23 -13.70 3.70
C VAL A 9 -6.31 -14.01 2.51
N GLU A 10 -6.33 -15.22 1.95
CA GLU A 10 -5.53 -15.53 0.76
C GLU A 10 -6.02 -14.75 -0.48
N ALA A 11 -7.33 -14.59 -0.65
CA ALA A 11 -7.89 -13.77 -1.72
C ALA A 11 -7.45 -12.30 -1.59
N PHE A 12 -7.58 -11.72 -0.40
CA PHE A 12 -7.10 -10.37 -0.11
C PHE A 12 -5.60 -10.20 -0.40
N ARG A 13 -4.78 -11.18 -0.01
CA ARG A 13 -3.33 -11.15 -0.27
C ARG A 13 -3.02 -11.21 -1.76
N ALA A 14 -3.74 -12.04 -2.51
CA ALA A 14 -3.56 -12.13 -3.96
C ALA A 14 -3.88 -10.80 -4.65
N ASP A 15 -4.99 -10.16 -4.27
CA ASP A 15 -5.38 -8.85 -4.79
C ASP A 15 -4.34 -7.78 -4.45
N PHE A 16 -3.83 -7.79 -3.22
CA PHE A 16 -2.80 -6.83 -2.81
C PHE A 16 -1.47 -7.06 -3.54
N VAL A 17 -1.06 -8.31 -3.76
CA VAL A 17 0.15 -8.62 -4.53
C VAL A 17 0.02 -8.14 -5.97
N ALA A 18 -1.12 -8.39 -6.62
CA ALA A 18 -1.37 -7.91 -7.98
C ALA A 18 -1.30 -6.37 -8.07
N PHE A 19 -1.88 -5.67 -7.09
CA PHE A 19 -1.76 -4.21 -6.98
C PHE A 19 -0.31 -3.75 -6.82
N LEU A 20 0.48 -4.42 -5.96
CA LEU A 20 1.88 -4.08 -5.79
C LEU A 20 2.67 -4.30 -7.07
N ASP A 21 2.46 -5.41 -7.79
CA ASP A 21 3.16 -5.69 -9.05
C ASP A 21 2.88 -4.62 -10.12
N GLU A 22 1.66 -4.09 -10.17
CA GLU A 22 1.29 -3.03 -11.11
C GLU A 22 1.85 -1.66 -10.71
N HIS A 23 1.83 -1.33 -9.42
CA HIS A 23 1.98 0.05 -8.98
C HIS A 23 3.24 0.35 -8.15
N LEU A 24 4.05 -0.65 -7.80
CA LEU A 24 5.24 -0.43 -6.97
C LEU A 24 6.10 0.69 -7.58
N PRO A 25 6.48 1.72 -6.81
CA PRO A 25 7.36 2.76 -7.34
C PRO A 25 8.68 2.15 -7.81
N ASN A 26 9.15 2.58 -8.98
CA ASN A 26 10.43 2.14 -9.49
C ASN A 26 11.53 2.44 -8.47
N LYS A 27 12.32 1.43 -8.10
CA LYS A 27 13.43 1.53 -7.14
C LYS A 27 14.42 2.64 -7.47
N ALA A 28 14.60 2.95 -8.76
CA ALA A 28 15.44 4.04 -9.22
C ALA A 28 14.98 5.43 -8.74
N HIS A 29 13.72 5.57 -8.34
CA HIS A 29 13.10 6.82 -7.90
C HIS A 29 12.83 6.85 -6.38
N THR A 30 13.21 5.80 -5.63
CA THR A 30 12.93 5.67 -4.19
C THR A 30 14.19 5.71 -3.33
N PHE A 31 15.28 6.31 -3.82
CA PHE A 31 16.56 6.37 -3.08
C PHE A 31 16.56 7.38 -1.94
N GLU A 32 15.76 8.44 -2.05
CA GLU A 32 15.65 9.47 -1.00
C GLU A 32 15.02 8.86 0.25
N ARG A 33 15.75 8.87 1.36
CA ARG A 33 15.24 8.41 2.66
C ARG A 33 14.66 9.58 3.45
N SER A 34 13.60 9.31 4.22
CA SER A 34 13.10 10.25 5.23
C SER A 34 14.19 10.56 6.26
N GLN A 35 14.40 11.85 6.52
CA GLN A 35 15.41 12.31 7.49
C GLN A 35 14.82 12.59 8.88
N SER A 36 13.50 12.69 8.97
CA SER A 36 12.75 12.90 10.22
C SER A 36 11.31 12.41 10.06
N SER A 37 10.53 12.43 11.14
CA SER A 37 9.10 12.10 11.11
C SER A 37 8.26 13.07 10.26
N SER A 38 8.74 14.31 10.07
CA SER A 38 8.05 15.33 9.27
C SER A 38 8.55 15.43 7.83
N HIS A 39 9.66 14.76 7.50
CA HIS A 39 10.21 14.74 6.14
C HIS A 39 9.68 13.53 5.37
N ILE A 40 8.73 13.80 4.47
CA ILE A 40 8.16 12.81 3.55
C ILE A 40 8.72 13.08 2.15
N PRO A 41 9.63 12.23 1.64
CA PRO A 41 10.12 12.30 0.27
C PRO A 41 8.97 12.29 -0.74
N ASP A 42 9.18 12.94 -1.88
CA ASP A 42 8.12 13.08 -2.90
C ASP A 42 7.62 11.74 -3.42
N TRP A 43 8.51 10.75 -3.58
CA TRP A 43 8.11 9.41 -4.00
C TRP A 43 7.19 8.75 -2.96
N ALA A 44 7.47 8.95 -1.67
CA ALA A 44 6.69 8.39 -0.57
C ALA A 44 5.32 9.06 -0.50
N ARG A 45 5.25 10.38 -0.74
CA ARG A 45 3.97 11.12 -0.81
C ARG A 45 3.08 10.63 -1.96
N ARG A 46 3.65 10.44 -3.15
CA ARG A 46 2.92 9.90 -4.31
C ARG A 46 2.44 8.48 -4.05
N TRP A 47 3.30 7.65 -3.46
CA TRP A 47 2.96 6.28 -3.09
C TRP A 47 1.83 6.20 -2.07
N GLN A 48 1.91 6.99 -0.99
CA GLN A 48 0.87 7.03 0.04
C GLN A 48 -0.48 7.50 -0.53
N ARG A 49 -0.48 8.51 -1.41
CA ARG A 49 -1.70 8.96 -2.09
C ARG A 49 -2.30 7.85 -2.95
N LEU A 50 -1.48 7.16 -3.75
CA LEU A 50 -1.96 6.06 -4.59
C LEU A 50 -2.59 4.93 -3.74
N LEU A 51 -1.96 4.54 -2.63
CA LEU A 51 -2.55 3.57 -1.70
C LEU A 51 -3.90 4.05 -1.15
N PHE A 52 -4.02 5.34 -0.82
CA PHE A 52 -5.27 5.93 -0.35
C PHE A 52 -6.35 5.92 -1.43
N ASP A 53 -6.02 6.36 -2.65
CA ASP A 53 -6.93 6.42 -3.79
C ASP A 53 -7.48 5.02 -4.17
N HIS A 54 -6.73 3.96 -3.86
CA HIS A 54 -7.14 2.56 -4.05
C HIS A 54 -7.72 1.90 -2.78
N GLY A 55 -7.96 2.66 -1.70
CA GLY A 55 -8.62 2.18 -0.48
C GLY A 55 -7.76 1.34 0.48
N TRP A 56 -6.47 1.14 0.18
CA TRP A 56 -5.58 0.28 0.98
C TRP A 56 -5.26 0.84 2.38
N LEU A 57 -5.42 2.16 2.59
CA LEU A 57 -5.16 2.81 3.87
C LEU A 57 -6.40 3.01 4.74
N LEU A 58 -7.59 2.68 4.22
CA LEU A 58 -8.86 2.81 4.93
C LEU A 58 -9.70 1.51 4.88
N PRO A 59 -9.13 0.32 5.21
CA PRO A 59 -9.84 -0.95 5.04
C PRO A 59 -11.10 -1.08 5.92
N GLY A 60 -11.29 -0.21 6.92
CA GLY A 60 -12.45 -0.23 7.82
C GLY A 60 -13.41 0.95 7.64
N ASN A 61 -13.16 1.88 6.71
CA ASN A 61 -14.06 3.02 6.49
C ASN A 61 -15.04 2.67 5.36
N PRO A 62 -16.36 2.84 5.56
CA PRO A 62 -17.32 2.61 4.49
C PRO A 62 -17.03 3.53 3.29
N PRO A 63 -17.16 3.06 2.04
CA PRO A 63 -16.86 3.85 0.84
C PRO A 63 -17.58 5.20 0.78
N GLU A 64 -18.77 5.28 1.38
CA GLU A 64 -19.59 6.48 1.49
C GLU A 64 -19.01 7.59 2.41
N PHE A 65 -17.96 7.29 3.19
CA PHE A 65 -17.27 8.24 4.06
C PHE A 65 -15.79 8.43 3.69
N GLY A 66 -15.42 8.06 2.46
CA GLY A 66 -14.09 8.31 1.86
C GLY A 66 -13.83 9.78 1.59
#